data_AF-A0A3M0XB77-F1
#
_entry.id   AF-A0A3M0XB77-F1
#
_cell.length_a   1.000
_cell.length_b   1.000
_cell.length_c   1.000
_cell.angle_alpha   90.00
_cell.angle_beta   90.00
_cell.angle_gamma   90.00
#
_symmetry.space_group_name_H-M   'P 1'
#
loop_
_entity.id
_entity.type
_entity.pdbx_description
1 polymer ?
#
loop_
_entity_poly.entity_id
_entity_poly.type
_entity_poly.pdbx_seq_one_letter_code
_entity_poly.pdbx_strand_id
1 'polypeptide(L)'
;MKGLFFNLSRGRGMMTTFVFAMSLLVDVFAEGDVEPVGTPLWVPAVIIVVILLLLWWGLTRNQIVEMPAEGHGDEHHDASGPGEGHDHTDEHTAVRTETVAPLAAAEEPEPAAPDDLRKIEGIGPKIASILNEAGISTFAQLAEASVEQLNKIVREDAGITIAFPDTWPEQAALAAAGKWDELDALQDSLKGGRR
;
A
#
# COMPACT_ATOMS: atom_id res chain seq x y z
N MET A 1 -0.53 -4.20 -53.10
CA MET A 1 -0.12 -5.11 -52.01
C MET A 1 -0.93 -4.75 -50.77
N LYS A 2 -1.53 -5.76 -50.15
CA LYS A 2 -2.45 -5.64 -49.01
C LYS A 2 -1.62 -5.40 -47.74
N GLY A 3 -2.05 -4.45 -46.91
CA GLY A 3 -1.45 -4.16 -45.60
C GLY A 3 -2.51 -3.55 -44.69
N LEU A 4 -3.54 -4.34 -44.41
CA LEU A 4 -4.60 -4.04 -43.46
C LEU A 4 -4.19 -4.67 -42.13
N PHE A 5 -3.61 -3.88 -41.22
CA PHE A 5 -3.41 -4.29 -39.82
C PHE A 5 -3.92 -3.20 -38.89
N PHE A 6 -5.19 -3.40 -38.58
CA PHE A 6 -5.91 -3.08 -37.36
C PHE A 6 -5.00 -3.22 -36.12
N ASN A 7 -4.61 -2.11 -35.48
CA ASN A 7 -4.05 -2.16 -34.13
C ASN A 7 -5.15 -1.86 -33.12
N LEU A 8 -5.54 -2.89 -32.39
CA LEU A 8 -6.63 -2.94 -31.45
C LEU A 8 -6.37 -1.99 -30.27
N SER A 9 -7.39 -1.21 -29.95
CA SER A 9 -7.78 -0.90 -28.58
C SER A 9 -7.52 -2.11 -27.66
N ARG A 10 -6.47 -2.06 -26.84
CA ARG A 10 -6.24 -2.98 -25.72
C ARG A 10 -5.84 -2.14 -24.53
N GLY A 11 -6.68 -2.17 -23.49
CA GLY A 11 -6.34 -1.59 -22.20
C GLY A 11 -7.50 -0.97 -21.40
N ARG A 12 -8.76 -1.07 -21.86
CA ARG A 12 -9.90 -0.54 -21.08
C ARG A 12 -11.17 -1.39 -21.20
N GLY A 13 -10.99 -2.72 -21.20
CA GLY A 13 -12.10 -3.67 -21.41
C GLY A 13 -12.43 -4.55 -20.21
N MET A 14 -11.45 -4.92 -19.39
CA MET A 14 -11.68 -6.01 -18.43
C MET A 14 -12.44 -5.56 -17.18
N MET A 15 -12.22 -4.34 -16.70
CA MET A 15 -12.90 -3.80 -15.51
C MET A 15 -14.36 -3.41 -15.80
N THR A 16 -14.64 -2.86 -16.99
CA THR A 16 -16.01 -2.53 -17.41
C THR A 16 -16.85 -3.78 -17.68
N THR A 17 -16.25 -4.84 -18.23
CA THR A 17 -16.94 -6.12 -18.43
C THR A 17 -17.24 -6.83 -17.11
N PHE A 18 -16.37 -6.69 -16.10
CA PHE A 18 -16.58 -7.28 -14.78
C PHE A 18 -17.72 -6.59 -14.01
N VAL A 19 -17.80 -5.25 -14.05
CA VAL A 19 -18.91 -4.50 -13.43
C VAL A 19 -20.23 -4.73 -14.20
N PHE A 20 -20.18 -4.88 -15.54
CA PHE A 20 -21.37 -5.15 -16.34
C PHE A 20 -21.91 -6.58 -16.15
N ALA A 21 -21.04 -7.58 -16.00
CA ALA A 21 -21.43 -8.95 -15.66
C ALA A 21 -21.99 -9.08 -14.24
N MET A 22 -21.43 -8.31 -13.29
CA MET A 22 -21.97 -8.26 -11.91
C MET A 22 -23.31 -7.53 -11.84
N SER A 23 -23.57 -6.56 -12.74
CA SER A 23 -24.86 -5.86 -12.83
C SER A 23 -25.94 -6.70 -13.53
N LEU A 24 -25.60 -7.56 -14.49
CA LEU A 24 -26.56 -8.46 -15.13
C LEU A 24 -26.94 -9.68 -14.28
N LEU A 25 -26.17 -10.00 -13.24
CA LEU A 25 -26.47 -11.12 -12.34
C LEU A 25 -27.53 -10.76 -11.28
N VAL A 26 -27.72 -9.48 -10.97
CA VAL A 26 -28.71 -9.01 -9.98
C VAL A 26 -30.13 -9.01 -10.55
N ASP A 27 -30.32 -8.76 -11.85
CA ASP A 27 -31.66 -8.77 -12.48
C ASP A 27 -32.24 -10.18 -12.70
N VAL A 28 -31.41 -11.23 -12.68
CA VAL A 28 -31.90 -12.63 -12.82
C VAL A 28 -32.53 -13.17 -11.52
N PHE A 29 -32.51 -12.39 -10.44
CA PHE A 29 -32.95 -12.82 -9.11
C PHE A 29 -34.26 -12.16 -8.61
N ALA A 30 -35.02 -11.50 -9.48
CA ALA A 30 -36.23 -10.74 -9.08
C ALA A 30 -37.57 -11.47 -9.23
N GLU A 31 -37.67 -12.58 -9.98
CA GLU A 31 -38.93 -13.33 -10.13
C GLU A 31 -38.71 -14.83 -9.93
N GLY A 32 -39.00 -15.32 -8.73
CA GLY A 32 -39.02 -16.75 -8.46
C GLY A 32 -39.49 -17.01 -7.04
N ASP A 33 -40.80 -17.21 -6.90
CA ASP A 33 -41.49 -17.64 -5.67
C ASP A 33 -40.67 -18.66 -4.87
N VAL A 34 -40.25 -18.25 -3.67
CA VAL A 34 -39.52 -19.12 -2.73
C VAL A 34 -40.52 -19.64 -1.69
N GLU A 35 -40.90 -20.91 -1.81
CA GLU A 35 -41.76 -21.67 -0.88
C GLU A 35 -41.10 -23.07 -0.64
N PRO A 36 -41.34 -23.80 0.48
CA PRO A 36 -40.43 -23.86 1.62
C PRO A 36 -39.65 -25.18 1.86
N VAL A 37 -38.52 -25.04 2.57
CA VAL A 37 -37.76 -26.00 3.41
C VAL A 37 -37.33 -27.34 2.79
N GLY A 38 -36.15 -27.29 2.20
CA GLY A 38 -35.21 -28.38 1.95
C GLY A 38 -34.03 -27.77 1.19
N THR A 39 -32.77 -28.04 1.55
CA THR A 39 -31.63 -27.44 0.82
C THR A 39 -31.73 -27.87 -0.64
N PRO A 40 -32.07 -26.95 -1.55
CA PRO A 40 -32.33 -27.34 -2.92
C PRO A 40 -30.99 -27.77 -3.53
N LEU A 41 -31.00 -28.82 -4.37
CA LEU A 41 -29.78 -29.51 -4.83
C LEU A 41 -28.77 -28.63 -5.58
N TRP A 42 -29.14 -27.39 -5.92
CA TRP A 42 -28.25 -26.40 -6.49
C TRP A 42 -27.40 -25.65 -5.45
N VAL A 43 -27.81 -25.56 -4.18
CA VAL A 43 -27.01 -24.93 -3.11
C VAL A 43 -25.63 -25.60 -2.93
N PRO A 44 -25.51 -26.93 -2.84
CA PRO A 44 -24.19 -27.55 -2.80
C PRO A 44 -23.40 -27.32 -4.09
N ALA A 45 -24.05 -27.23 -5.26
CA ALA A 45 -23.38 -26.92 -6.52
C ALA A 45 -22.78 -25.50 -6.52
N VAL A 46 -23.50 -24.51 -6.00
CA VAL A 46 -23.00 -23.13 -5.84
C VAL A 46 -21.85 -23.07 -4.85
N ILE A 47 -21.95 -23.77 -3.71
CA ILE A 47 -20.86 -23.84 -2.72
C ILE A 47 -19.60 -24.44 -3.34
N ILE A 48 -19.72 -25.51 -4.14
CA ILE A 48 -18.59 -26.13 -4.84
C ILE A 48 -17.97 -25.13 -5.83
N VAL A 49 -18.76 -24.39 -6.59
CA VAL A 49 -18.25 -23.36 -7.52
C VAL A 49 -17.52 -22.25 -6.77
N VAL A 50 -18.06 -21.78 -5.65
CA VAL A 50 -17.41 -20.78 -4.79
C VAL A 50 -16.10 -21.32 -4.20
N ILE A 51 -16.09 -22.56 -3.70
CA ILE A 51 -14.88 -23.20 -3.18
C ILE A 51 -13.84 -23.41 -4.29
N LEU A 52 -14.23 -23.81 -5.49
CA LEU A 52 -13.32 -23.94 -6.63
C LEU A 52 -12.75 -22.60 -7.06
N LEU A 53 -13.56 -21.53 -7.03
CA LEU A 53 -13.08 -20.17 -7.27
C LEU A 53 -12.11 -19.70 -6.18
N LEU A 54 -12.38 -20.01 -4.91
CA LEU A 54 -11.49 -19.67 -3.79
C LEU A 54 -10.20 -20.51 -3.80
N LEU A 55 -10.27 -21.78 -4.18
CA LEU A 55 -9.10 -22.64 -4.34
C LEU A 55 -8.26 -22.24 -5.55
N TRP A 56 -8.89 -21.89 -6.67
CA TRP A 56 -8.20 -21.36 -7.84
C TRP A 56 -7.57 -19.99 -7.58
N TRP A 57 -8.26 -19.13 -6.81
CA TRP A 57 -7.73 -17.84 -6.36
C TRP A 57 -6.61 -17.99 -5.32
N GLY A 58 -6.74 -18.95 -4.39
CA GLY A 58 -5.77 -19.25 -3.33
C GLY A 58 -4.50 -19.94 -3.83
N LEU A 59 -4.60 -20.90 -4.77
CA LEU A 59 -3.43 -21.53 -5.39
C LEU A 59 -2.60 -20.54 -6.22
N THR A 60 -3.24 -19.50 -6.77
CA THR A 60 -2.57 -18.51 -7.62
C THR A 60 -1.94 -17.36 -6.81
N ARG A 61 -2.23 -17.24 -5.50
CA ARG A 61 -1.68 -16.21 -4.59
C ARG A 61 -0.74 -16.76 -3.50
N ASN A 62 -0.46 -18.07 -3.46
CA ASN A 62 0.47 -18.70 -2.50
C ASN A 62 1.92 -18.77 -3.03
N GLN A 63 2.50 -17.63 -3.40
CA GLN A 63 3.95 -17.52 -3.59
C GLN A 63 4.55 -17.01 -2.27
N ILE A 64 4.71 -17.91 -1.30
CA ILE A 64 5.63 -17.69 -0.16
C ILE A 64 7.02 -17.82 -0.77
N VAL A 65 7.67 -16.69 -1.02
CA VAL A 65 9.07 -16.68 -1.49
C VAL A 65 9.92 -17.34 -0.41
N GLU A 66 10.63 -18.38 -0.82
CA GLU A 66 11.53 -19.20 -0.01
C GLU A 66 12.58 -18.32 0.69
N MET A 67 12.84 -18.58 1.97
CA MET A 67 14.04 -18.09 2.65
C MET A 67 15.21 -18.98 2.25
N PRO A 68 16.25 -18.49 1.56
CA PRO A 68 17.55 -19.14 1.64
C PRO A 68 18.22 -18.71 2.94
N ALA A 69 18.23 -19.64 3.89
CA ALA A 69 19.21 -19.65 4.97
C ALA A 69 20.58 -19.98 4.35
N GLU A 70 21.40 -18.97 4.07
CA GLU A 70 22.80 -19.15 3.69
C GLU A 70 23.65 -18.20 4.53
N GLY A 71 24.38 -18.80 5.47
CA GLY A 71 25.45 -18.14 6.17
C GLY A 71 26.66 -17.96 5.26
N HIS A 72 27.19 -16.76 5.24
CA HIS A 72 28.60 -16.49 5.05
C HIS A 72 28.90 -15.35 6.03
N GLY A 73 29.66 -15.57 7.09
CA GLY A 73 30.97 -16.20 7.02
C GLY A 73 31.95 -15.12 6.61
N ASP A 74 32.49 -14.47 7.65
CA ASP A 74 33.86 -13.96 7.72
C ASP A 74 34.22 -12.80 6.76
N GLU A 75 34.46 -11.62 7.31
CA GLU A 75 35.75 -10.93 7.08
C GLU A 75 35.95 -9.77 8.08
N HIS A 76 36.92 -9.98 8.96
CA HIS A 76 37.51 -8.98 9.83
C HIS A 76 38.14 -7.85 9.01
N HIS A 77 37.80 -6.61 9.31
CA HIS A 77 38.67 -5.47 9.03
C HIS A 77 38.92 -4.70 10.34
N ASP A 78 39.87 -5.21 11.10
CA ASP A 78 40.65 -4.43 12.06
C ASP A 78 41.57 -3.50 11.26
N ALA A 79 41.37 -2.19 11.41
CA ALA A 79 42.42 -1.21 11.17
C ALA A 79 42.33 -0.13 12.23
N SER A 80 43.18 -0.29 13.24
CA SER A 80 43.51 0.73 14.22
C SER A 80 44.05 2.00 13.56
N GLY A 81 43.66 3.15 14.08
CA GLY A 81 44.32 4.43 13.80
C GLY A 81 43.60 5.61 14.45
N PRO A 82 44.09 6.13 15.58
CA PRO A 82 43.57 7.34 16.21
C PRO A 82 44.28 8.58 15.64
N GLY A 83 43.54 9.65 15.36
CA GLY A 83 44.07 10.96 14.98
C GLY A 83 42.93 11.97 15.05
N GLU A 84 42.87 12.74 16.13
CA GLU A 84 43.29 14.15 16.17
C GLU A 84 42.21 15.08 15.64
N GLY A 85 41.69 15.87 16.59
CA GLY A 85 40.64 16.83 16.35
C GLY A 85 41.08 17.98 15.46
N HIS A 86 40.10 18.54 14.77
CA HIS A 86 40.13 19.94 14.41
C HIS A 86 38.81 20.58 14.83
N ASP A 87 38.94 21.39 15.89
CA ASP A 87 38.14 22.57 16.15
C ASP A 87 38.12 23.45 14.90
N HIS A 88 36.93 23.64 14.34
CA HIS A 88 36.61 24.80 13.53
C HIS A 88 35.23 25.29 13.94
N THR A 89 35.22 25.97 15.08
CA THR A 89 34.21 27.00 15.35
C THR A 89 34.59 28.24 14.54
N ASP A 90 34.07 28.36 13.32
CA ASP A 90 34.01 29.64 12.62
C ASP A 90 32.60 29.86 12.08
N GLU A 91 31.96 30.80 12.77
CA GLU A 91 30.69 31.45 12.50
C GLU A 91 30.65 32.00 11.07
N HIS A 92 29.67 31.58 10.27
CA HIS A 92 29.24 32.32 9.08
C HIS A 92 27.75 32.56 9.11
N THR A 93 27.36 33.66 9.75
CA THR A 93 26.08 34.31 9.54
C THR A 93 26.10 35.05 8.20
N ALA A 94 25.34 34.59 7.21
CA ALA A 94 24.86 35.43 6.10
C ALA A 94 23.64 34.82 5.37
N VAL A 95 22.46 35.28 5.78
CA VAL A 95 21.25 35.64 5.00
C VAL A 95 21.30 35.44 3.47
N ARG A 96 20.26 34.82 2.86
CA ARG A 96 19.31 35.46 1.89
C ARG A 96 18.63 34.48 0.90
N THR A 97 17.33 34.29 1.11
CA THR A 97 16.17 34.35 0.17
C THR A 97 16.19 33.70 -1.23
N GLU A 98 15.14 32.89 -1.44
CA GLU A 98 14.24 32.81 -2.62
C GLU A 98 14.64 32.09 -3.92
N THR A 99 13.60 31.49 -4.53
CA THR A 99 13.39 31.20 -5.95
C THR A 99 13.41 29.72 -6.38
N VAL A 100 12.22 29.13 -6.25
CA VAL A 100 11.46 28.26 -7.19
C VAL A 100 12.18 27.42 -8.26
N ALA A 101 11.94 26.10 -8.16
CA ALA A 101 11.51 25.12 -9.17
C ALA A 101 12.21 25.07 -10.56
N PRO A 102 12.48 23.85 -11.07
CA PRO A 102 11.43 23.24 -11.88
C PRO A 102 11.29 21.72 -11.69
N LEU A 103 10.03 21.30 -11.50
CA LEU A 103 9.37 20.24 -12.27
C LEU A 103 10.31 19.17 -12.85
N ALA A 104 10.86 18.31 -11.98
CA ALA A 104 11.39 17.04 -12.43
C ALA A 104 10.20 16.17 -12.82
N ALA A 105 10.26 15.68 -14.06
CA ALA A 105 9.25 14.87 -14.71
C ALA A 105 8.74 13.77 -13.77
N ALA A 106 7.41 13.67 -13.68
CA ALA A 106 6.75 12.47 -13.22
C ALA A 106 7.10 11.34 -14.20
N GLU A 107 8.19 10.63 -13.88
CA GLU A 107 8.33 9.23 -14.26
C GLU A 107 7.12 8.52 -13.66
N GLU A 108 6.23 8.04 -14.52
CA GLU A 108 5.13 7.18 -14.11
C GLU A 108 5.77 5.97 -13.42
N PRO A 109 5.65 5.83 -12.08
CA PRO A 109 6.40 4.82 -11.38
C PRO A 109 5.88 3.47 -11.86
N GLU A 110 6.80 2.60 -12.31
CA GLU A 110 6.52 1.18 -12.41
C GLU A 110 5.81 0.72 -11.13
N PRO A 111 4.87 -0.24 -11.20
CA PRO A 111 4.08 -0.62 -10.04
C PRO A 111 5.01 -1.07 -8.90
N ALA A 112 5.28 -0.14 -7.99
CA ALA A 112 6.16 -0.36 -6.86
C ALA A 112 5.55 -1.47 -6.02
N ALA A 113 6.39 -2.39 -5.57
CA ALA A 113 5.96 -3.37 -4.59
C ALA A 113 5.33 -2.62 -3.40
N PRO A 114 4.22 -3.12 -2.84
CA PRO A 114 3.56 -2.47 -1.73
C PRO A 114 4.51 -2.37 -0.53
N ASP A 115 4.53 -1.21 0.11
CA ASP A 115 5.34 -0.95 1.29
C ASP A 115 4.71 -1.56 2.55
N ASP A 116 5.56 -1.81 3.55
CA ASP A 116 5.08 -2.19 4.87
C ASP A 116 4.64 -0.97 5.67
N LEU A 117 3.38 -0.56 5.49
CA LEU A 117 2.78 0.57 6.20
C LEU A 117 2.77 0.43 7.73
N ARG A 118 3.03 -0.79 8.27
CA ARG A 118 3.13 -1.01 9.72
C ARG A 118 4.38 -0.37 10.35
N LYS A 119 5.32 0.11 9.53
CA LYS A 119 6.45 0.92 10.00
C LYS A 119 6.02 2.31 10.52
N ILE A 120 4.81 2.74 10.20
CA ILE A 120 4.24 4.00 10.66
C ILE A 120 3.53 3.77 12.00
N GLU A 121 3.91 4.54 13.02
CA GLU A 121 3.34 4.43 14.35
C GLU A 121 1.84 4.75 14.34
N GLY A 122 1.05 3.85 14.91
CA GLY A 122 -0.41 3.90 14.90
C GLY A 122 -1.05 3.08 13.78
N ILE A 123 -0.29 2.56 12.82
CA ILE A 123 -0.78 1.66 11.77
C ILE A 123 -0.53 0.20 12.18
N GLY A 124 -1.57 -0.45 12.71
CA GLY A 124 -1.57 -1.89 12.95
C GLY A 124 -1.90 -2.73 11.71
N PRO A 125 -1.74 -4.07 11.76
CA PRO A 125 -2.00 -4.96 10.61
C PRO A 125 -3.39 -4.79 9.97
N LYS A 126 -4.41 -4.52 10.78
CA LYS A 126 -5.78 -4.30 10.29
C LYS A 126 -5.89 -2.99 9.50
N ILE A 127 -5.32 -1.90 10.01
CA ILE A 127 -5.34 -0.59 9.36
C ILE A 127 -4.55 -0.64 8.06
N ALA A 128 -3.37 -1.28 8.06
CA ALA A 128 -2.59 -1.49 6.86
C ALA A 128 -3.40 -2.22 5.76
N SER A 129 -4.15 -3.27 6.12
CA SER A 129 -5.05 -3.95 5.18
C SER A 129 -6.10 -3.02 4.58
N ILE A 130 -6.76 -2.21 5.41
CA ILE A 130 -7.81 -1.28 4.98
C ILE A 130 -7.24 -0.19 4.05
N LEU A 131 -6.07 0.35 4.39
CA LEU A 131 -5.39 1.34 3.55
C LEU A 131 -5.02 0.73 2.19
N ASN A 132 -4.48 -0.49 2.19
CA ASN A 132 -4.19 -1.23 0.95
C ASN A 132 -5.45 -1.46 0.11
N GLU A 133 -6.55 -1.87 0.73
CA GLU A 133 -7.87 -2.04 0.09
C GLU A 133 -8.40 -0.70 -0.48
N ALA A 134 -8.09 0.41 0.17
CA ALA A 134 -8.40 1.77 -0.29
C ALA A 134 -7.42 2.31 -1.34
N GLY A 135 -6.44 1.51 -1.79
CA GLY A 135 -5.45 1.90 -2.80
C GLY A 135 -4.25 2.68 -2.26
N ILE A 136 -4.12 2.81 -0.95
CA ILE A 136 -2.96 3.39 -0.26
C ILE A 136 -2.07 2.24 0.19
N SER A 137 -1.07 1.91 -0.63
CA SER A 137 -0.21 0.74 -0.47
C SER A 137 1.29 1.05 -0.44
N THR A 138 1.66 2.32 -0.58
CA THR A 138 3.05 2.79 -0.50
C THR A 138 3.17 3.95 0.50
N PHE A 139 4.36 4.18 1.02
CA PHE A 139 4.64 5.33 1.88
C PHE A 139 4.38 6.65 1.13
N ALA A 140 4.69 6.71 -0.17
CA ALA A 140 4.42 7.87 -1.00
C ALA A 140 2.92 8.18 -1.08
N GLN A 141 2.08 7.17 -1.35
CA GLN A 141 0.61 7.33 -1.38
C GLN A 141 0.06 7.74 -0.01
N LEU A 142 0.61 7.20 1.08
CA LEU A 142 0.19 7.56 2.43
C LEU A 142 0.61 9.00 2.81
N ALA A 143 1.77 9.45 2.34
CA ALA A 143 2.26 10.82 2.53
C ALA A 143 1.41 11.86 1.78
N GLU A 144 0.88 11.50 0.62
CA GLU A 144 -0.01 12.36 -0.18
C GLU A 144 -1.47 12.36 0.33
N ALA A 145 -1.87 11.34 1.09
CA ALA A 145 -3.21 11.24 1.62
C ALA A 145 -3.49 12.32 2.68
N SER A 146 -4.64 12.99 2.56
CA SER A 146 -5.06 13.98 3.55
C SER A 146 -5.52 13.30 4.84
N VAL A 147 -5.35 13.98 5.97
CA VAL A 147 -5.82 13.48 7.28
C VAL A 147 -7.34 13.26 7.26
N GLU A 148 -8.10 14.08 6.54
CA GLU A 148 -9.56 13.88 6.37
C GLU A 148 -9.87 12.59 5.61
N GLN A 149 -9.16 12.33 4.50
CA GLN A 149 -9.33 11.10 3.74
C GLN A 149 -9.00 9.87 4.57
N LEU A 150 -7.88 9.90 5.31
CA LEU A 150 -7.48 8.80 6.20
C LEU A 150 -8.49 8.58 7.32
N ASN A 151 -9.03 9.66 7.90
CA ASN A 151 -10.08 9.57 8.89
C ASN A 151 -11.36 8.94 8.33
N LYS A 152 -11.76 9.32 7.11
CA LYS A 152 -12.91 8.72 6.43
C LYS A 152 -12.72 7.21 6.25
N ILE A 153 -11.57 6.80 5.69
CA ILE A 153 -11.27 5.38 5.46
C ILE A 153 -11.27 4.58 6.77
N VAL A 154 -10.59 5.09 7.80
CA VAL A 154 -10.38 4.34 9.04
C VAL A 154 -11.60 4.36 9.94
N ARG A 155 -12.32 5.48 10.02
CA ARG A 155 -13.47 5.63 10.92
C ARG A 155 -14.80 5.25 10.28
N GLU A 156 -15.06 5.71 9.05
CA GLU A 156 -16.35 5.48 8.40
C GLU A 156 -16.39 4.12 7.74
N ASP A 157 -15.37 3.77 6.95
CA ASP A 157 -15.39 2.53 6.17
C ASP A 157 -15.02 1.31 7.03
N ALA A 158 -14.15 1.50 8.04
CA ALA A 158 -13.66 0.41 8.89
C ALA A 158 -14.15 0.44 10.35
N GLY A 159 -14.79 1.51 10.81
CA GLY A 159 -15.31 1.61 12.19
C GLY A 159 -14.23 1.66 13.28
N ILE A 160 -12.98 2.00 12.96
CA ILE A 160 -11.87 2.03 13.91
C ILE A 160 -11.77 3.43 14.53
N THR A 161 -12.20 3.57 15.78
CA THR A 161 -12.21 4.86 16.50
C THR A 161 -10.92 5.16 17.27
N ILE A 162 -10.09 4.14 17.53
CA ILE A 162 -8.86 4.26 18.31
C ILE A 162 -7.64 4.72 17.50
N ALA A 163 -7.80 4.85 16.18
CA ALA A 163 -6.73 5.26 15.29
C ALA A 163 -6.76 6.78 15.06
N PHE A 164 -5.57 7.38 15.05
CA PHE A 164 -5.37 8.82 14.91
C PHE A 164 -4.42 9.08 13.74
N PRO A 165 -4.94 9.34 12.53
CA PRO A 165 -4.11 9.50 11.34
C PRO A 165 -3.33 10.82 11.27
N ASP A 166 -3.39 11.67 12.30
CA ASP A 166 -2.89 13.05 12.28
C ASP A 166 -1.39 13.15 11.92
N THR A 167 -0.60 12.15 12.28
CA THR A 167 0.85 12.12 12.02
C THR A 167 1.25 11.12 10.95
N TRP A 168 0.32 10.32 10.41
CA TRP A 168 0.67 9.28 9.44
C TRP A 168 1.24 9.83 8.14
N PRO A 169 0.70 10.92 7.53
CA PRO A 169 1.29 11.48 6.32
C PRO A 169 2.72 11.99 6.52
N GLU A 170 3.00 12.61 7.67
CA GLU A 170 4.33 13.12 8.01
C GLU A 170 5.36 11.98 8.18
N GLN A 171 5.00 10.96 8.96
CA GLN A 171 5.82 9.76 9.13
C GLN A 171 6.05 9.05 7.79
N ALA A 172 5.00 8.93 6.97
CA ALA A 172 5.09 8.28 5.67
C ALA A 172 5.97 9.07 4.69
N ALA A 173 5.98 10.40 4.75
CA ALA A 173 6.88 11.21 3.94
C ALA A 173 8.36 10.93 4.27
N LEU A 174 8.69 10.76 5.55
CA LEU A 174 10.05 10.38 5.97
C LEU A 174 10.41 8.96 5.51
N ALA A 175 9.49 8.01 5.66
CA ALA A 175 9.66 6.64 5.19
C ALA A 175 9.84 6.56 3.66
N ALA A 176 9.03 7.29 2.89
CA ALA A 176 9.11 7.37 1.43
C ALA A 176 10.44 7.98 0.96
N ALA A 177 10.99 8.93 1.72
CA ALA A 177 12.29 9.53 1.49
C ALA A 177 13.47 8.66 1.99
N GLY A 178 13.21 7.51 2.62
CA GLY A 178 14.23 6.64 3.21
C GLY A 178 14.93 7.24 4.44
N LYS A 179 14.35 8.26 5.06
CA LYS A 179 14.89 8.98 6.23
C LYS A 179 14.53 8.27 7.52
N TRP A 180 15.02 7.05 7.69
CA TRP A 180 14.67 6.19 8.82
C TRP A 180 15.09 6.78 10.17
N ASP A 181 16.27 7.40 10.26
CA ASP A 181 16.72 8.04 11.51
C ASP A 181 15.84 9.24 11.92
N GLU A 182 15.38 10.04 10.94
CA GLU A 182 14.45 11.15 11.20
C GLU A 182 13.06 10.64 11.59
N LEU A 183 12.63 9.51 11.00
CA LEU A 183 11.37 8.86 11.34
C LEU A 183 11.40 8.33 12.78
N ASP A 184 12.48 7.65 13.17
CA ASP A 184 12.65 7.13 14.53
C ASP A 184 12.64 8.27 15.55
N ALA A 185 13.38 9.36 15.28
CA ALA A 185 13.38 10.55 16.13
C ALA A 185 11.99 11.22 16.23
N LEU A 186 11.22 11.23 15.14
CA LEU A 186 9.84 11.70 15.16
C LEU A 186 8.99 10.78 16.05
N GLN A 187 9.05 9.46 15.87
CA GLN A 187 8.28 8.47 16.63
C GLN A 187 8.60 8.50 18.13
N ASP A 188 9.86 8.70 18.51
CA ASP A 188 10.27 8.86 19.91
C ASP A 188 9.58 10.05 20.61
N SER A 189 9.20 11.07 19.84
CA SER A 189 8.46 12.23 20.35
C SER A 189 6.94 12.01 20.44
N LEU A 190 6.42 10.96 19.79
CA LEU A 190 5.00 10.65 19.72
C LEU A 190 4.56 9.71 20.85
N LYS A 191 3.25 9.73 21.13
CA LYS A 191 2.58 8.82 22.07
C LYS A 191 1.45 8.08 21.38
N GLY A 192 1.78 6.96 20.76
CA GLY A 192 0.83 6.16 19.98
C GLY A 192 0.39 6.91 18.73
N GLY A 193 1.33 7.52 18.01
CA GLY A 193 1.11 8.28 16.77
C GLY A 193 0.53 9.68 16.99
N ARG A 194 0.63 10.23 18.20
CA ARG A 194 0.05 11.53 18.57
C ARG A 194 1.07 12.43 19.26
N ARG A 195 0.98 13.74 19.02
CA ARG A 195 1.77 14.77 19.71
C ARG A 195 1.21 15.06 21.11
#